data_AF-A0A2E3CZS7-F1
#
_entry.id   AF-A0A2E3CZS7-F1
#
_cell.length_a   1.000
_cell.length_b   1.000
_cell.length_c   1.000
_cell.angle_alpha   90.00
_cell.angle_beta   90.00
_cell.angle_gamma   90.00
#
_symmetry.space_group_name_H-M   'P 1'
#
loop_
_entity.id
_entity.type
_entity.pdbx_description
1 polymer ?
#
loop_
_entity_poly.entity_id
_entity_poly.type
_entity_poly.pdbx_seq_one_letter_code
_entity_poly.pdbx_strand_id
1 'polypeptide(L)' 'MFKLQFLGTSSGAPTKNRNVSGIALALPEGKAWVLVDCGEGTQHQLLHTNFTLPSLKAIFIIHTD' A
#
# COMPACT_ATOMS: atom_id res chain seq x y z
N MET A 1 -15.96 -8.23 0.99
CA MET A 1 -15.34 -8.23 2.33
C MET A 1 -14.09 -7.37 2.28
N PHE A 2 -13.78 -6.62 3.35
CA PHE A 2 -12.52 -5.89 3.41
C PHE A 2 -11.33 -6.86 3.47
N LYS A 3 -10.23 -6.53 2.78
CA LYS A 3 -8.98 -7.29 2.86
C LYS A 3 -7.79 -6.35 2.96
N LEU A 4 -6.91 -6.63 3.92
CA LEU A 4 -5.65 -5.93 4.08
C LEU A 4 -4.53 -6.70 3.37
N GLN A 5 -3.65 -5.97 2.70
CA GLN A 5 -2.40 -6.48 2.17
C GLN A 5 -1.27 -5.49 2.49
N PHE A 6 -0.27 -5.96 3.22
CA PHE A 6 0.91 -5.17 3.54
C PHE A 6 1.81 -5.07 2.29
N LEU A 7 2.14 -3.84 1.92
CA LEU A 7 3.12 -3.54 0.87
C LEU A 7 4.50 -3.28 1.50
N GLY A 8 4.53 -2.75 2.72
CA GLY A 8 5.72 -2.69 3.54
C GLY A 8 5.40 -2.54 5.03
N THR A 9 6.37 -2.94 5.85
CA THR A 9 6.24 -3.04 7.32
C THR A 9 7.51 -2.60 8.04
N SER A 10 8.47 -2.01 7.31
CA SER A 10 9.68 -1.43 7.89
C SER A 10 9.44 -0.01 8.37
N SER A 11 10.06 0.33 9.50
CA SER A 11 10.03 1.66 10.09
C SER A 11 11.35 2.37 9.79
N GLY A 12 11.28 3.65 9.40
CA GLY A 12 12.42 4.50 9.09
C GLY A 12 13.10 4.19 7.75
N ALA A 13 13.65 2.99 7.59
CA ALA A 13 14.41 2.60 6.40
C ALA A 13 13.97 1.23 5.85
N PRO A 14 14.08 1.01 4.53
CA PRO A 14 13.81 -0.30 3.94
C PRO A 14 14.90 -1.30 4.36
N THR A 15 14.54 -2.58 4.36
CA THR A 15 15.47 -3.69 4.56
C THR A 15 15.43 -4.59 3.33
N LYS A 16 16.37 -5.55 3.23
CA LYS A 16 16.37 -6.53 2.13
C LYS A 16 15.05 -7.30 1.99
N ASN A 17 14.33 -7.50 3.09
CA ASN A 17 13.12 -8.33 3.13
C ASN A 17 11.83 -7.53 3.34
N ARG A 18 11.91 -6.25 3.72
CA ARG A 18 10.75 -5.43 4.07
C ARG A 18 10.91 -4.01 3.55
N ASN A 19 9.96 -3.58 2.72
CA ASN A 19 9.83 -2.18 2.35
C ASN A 19 9.35 -1.32 3.53
N VAL A 20 9.50 0.00 3.44
CA VAL A 20 8.92 0.98 4.37
C VAL A 20 7.39 0.99 4.32
N SER A 21 6.75 1.66 5.28
CA SER A 21 5.28 1.65 5.51
C SER A 21 4.45 1.81 4.23
N GLY A 22 3.47 0.92 4.09
CA GLY A 22 2.46 0.98 3.03
C GLY A 22 1.49 -0.20 3.13
N ILE A 23 0.18 0.07 3.09
CA ILE A 23 -0.89 -0.92 3.23
C ILE A 23 -1.95 -0.70 2.16
N ALA A 24 -2.25 -1.73 1.37
CA ALA A 24 -3.40 -1.75 0.48
C ALA A 24 -4.62 -2.31 1.21
N LEU A 25 -5.70 -1.53 1.28
CA LEU A 25 -7.00 -1.95 1.80
C LEU A 25 -7.98 -2.13 0.64
N ALA A 26 -8.30 -3.38 0.31
CA ALA A 26 -9.35 -3.70 -0.65
C ALA A 26 -10.72 -3.43 -0.05
N LEU A 27 -11.56 -2.71 -0.80
CA LEU A 27 -12.93 -2.39 -0.41
C LEU A 27 -13.88 -3.54 -0.77
N PRO A 28 -15.07 -3.65 -0.13
CA PRO A 28 -15.99 -4.76 -0.35
C PRO A 28 -16.55 -4.83 -1.79
N GLU A 29 -16.59 -3.69 -2.50
CA GLU A 29 -17.22 -3.56 -3.81
C GLU A 29 -16.17 -3.51 -4.93
N GLY A 30 -15.99 -4.65 -5.59
CA GLY A 30 -15.19 -4.77 -6.81
C GLY A 30 -13.68 -4.63 -6.59
N LYS A 31 -13.01 -3.93 -7.50
CA LYS A 31 -11.54 -3.75 -7.51
C LYS A 31 -11.09 -2.47 -6.78
N ALA A 32 -12.03 -1.73 -6.19
CA ALA A 32 -11.74 -0.49 -5.51
C ALA A 32 -10.87 -0.75 -4.27
N TRP A 33 -9.86 0.08 -4.08
CA TRP A 33 -8.97 -0.03 -2.93
C TRP A 33 -8.45 1.35 -2.54
N VAL A 34 -7.92 1.44 -1.34
CA VAL A 34 -7.24 2.62 -0.82
C VAL A 34 -5.86 2.23 -0.32
N LEU A 35 -4.93 3.17 -0.41
CA LEU A 35 -3.58 3.03 0.10
C LEU A 35 -3.48 3.81 1.43
N VAL A 36 -2.96 3.16 2.47
CA VAL A 36 -2.59 3.81 3.74
C VAL A 36 -1.07 3.80 3.83
N ASP A 37 -0.48 4.99 3.96
CA ASP A 37 0.93 5.31 3.76
C ASP A 37 1.49 4.94 2.38
N CYS A 38 2.48 5.72 1.95
CA CYS A 38 3.14 5.56 0.66
C CYS A 38 4.65 5.78 0.82
N GLY A 39 5.30 4.95 1.63
CA GLY A 39 6.74 5.01 1.78
C GLY A 39 7.47 4.74 0.46
N GLU A 40 8.75 5.12 0.37
CA GLU A 40 9.60 4.89 -0.80
C GLU A 40 9.47 3.45 -1.33
N GLY A 41 9.39 3.28 -2.64
CA GLY A 41 9.30 1.96 -3.27
C GLY A 41 7.91 1.31 -3.18
N THR A 42 6.90 1.93 -2.56
CA THR A 42 5.51 1.41 -2.56
C THR A 42 5.00 1.13 -3.98
N GLN A 43 5.37 1.96 -4.96
CA GLN A 43 5.06 1.70 -6.38
C GLN A 43 5.68 0.38 -6.90
N HIS A 44 6.89 0.02 -6.49
CA HIS A 44 7.52 -1.25 -6.88
C HIS A 44 6.80 -2.42 -6.21
N GLN A 45 6.43 -2.27 -4.93
CA GLN A 45 5.65 -3.28 -4.23
C GLN A 45 4.28 -3.52 -4.90
N LEU A 46 3.63 -2.47 -5.41
CA LEU A 46 2.37 -2.58 -6.15
C LEU A 46 2.49 -3.41 -7.43
N LEU A 47 3.64 -3.37 -8.14
CA LEU A 47 3.88 -4.17 -9.35
C LEU A 47 3.84 -5.69 -9.08
N HIS A 48 3.98 -6.10 -7.81
CA HIS A 48 3.90 -7.49 -7.37
C HIS A 48 2.52 -7.86 -6.82
N THR A 49 1.49 -7.04 -7.06
CA THR A 49 0.12 -7.25 -6.56
C THR A 49 -0.92 -7.20 -7.68
N ASN A 50 -2.17 -7.53 -7.34
CA ASN A 50 -3.32 -7.35 -8.24
C ASN A 50 -3.99 -5.98 -8.10
N PHE A 51 -3.44 -5.07 -7.29
CA PHE A 51 -3.96 -3.71 -7.13
C PHE A 51 -3.49 -2.84 -8.29
N THR A 52 -4.41 -2.10 -8.91
CA THR A 52 -4.09 -1.25 -10.06
C THR A 52 -4.36 0.22 -9.72
N LEU A 53 -3.54 1.12 -10.27
CA LEU A 53 -3.71 2.56 -10.07
C LEU A 53 -5.08 3.09 -10.54
N PRO A 54 -5.67 2.62 -11.67
CA PRO A 54 -7.02 3.06 -12.06
C PRO A 54 -8.12 2.71 -11.05
N SER A 55 -7.93 1.69 -10.21
CA SER A 55 -8.91 1.32 -9.18
C SER A 55 -8.60 1.89 -7.79
N LEU A 56 -7.48 2.62 -7.64
CA LEU A 56 -7.12 3.33 -6.42
C LEU A 56 -8.05 4.52 -6.20
N LYS A 57 -8.67 4.59 -5.03
CA LYS A 57 -9.66 5.63 -4.70
C LYS A 57 -9.07 6.80 -3.91
N ALA A 58 -8.12 6.51 -3.04
CA ALA A 58 -7.48 7.52 -2.20
C ALA A 58 -6.15 6.98 -1.66
N ILE A 59 -5.26 7.90 -1.33
CA ILE A 59 -4.05 7.66 -0.53
C ILE A 59 -4.22 8.43 0.78
N PHE A 60 -4.14 7.72 1.91
CA PHE A 60 -4.18 8.30 3.24
C PHE A 60 -2.76 8.30 3.81
N ILE A 61 -2.20 9.47 4.07
CA ILE A 61 -0.87 9.64 4.67
C ILE A 61 -1.07 9.91 6.16
N ILE A 62 -0.50 9.07 7.04
CA ILE A 62 -0.74 9.21 8.49
C ILE A 62 0.11 10.32 9.12
N HIS A 63 1.28 10.60 8.55
CA HIS A 63 2.26 11.63 8.97
C HIS A 63 3.27 11.87 7.84
N THR A 64 4.09 12.92 7.94
CA THR A 64 5.02 13.38 6.90
C THR A 64 6.48 12.97 7.11
N ASP A 65 6.74 12.01 8.02
CA ASP A 65 8.08 11.64 8.45
C ASP A 65 8.73 10.55 7.56
#